data_AF-A0A8J6U6D1-F1
#
_entry.id   AF-A0A8J6U6D1-F1
#
_cell.length_a   1.000
_cell.length_b   1.000
_cell.length_c   1.000
_cell.angle_alpha   90.00
_cell.angle_beta   90.00
_cell.angle_gamma   90.00
#
_symmetry.space_group_name_H-M   'P 1'
#
loop_
_entity.id
_entity.type
_entity.pdbx_description
1 polymer ?
#
loop_
_entity_poly.entity_id
_entity_poly.type
_entity_poly.pdbx_seq_one_letter_code
_entity_poly.pdbx_strand_id
1 'polypeptide(L)'
;MFENLSGSRDILPHFGGHPMAAGMTLSMHDVDELRSRLIRQANECLKPEDYLPVTTIDLTARLNEISLETVELLSTLSPFG
;
A
#
# COMPACT_ATOMS: atom_id res chain seq x y z
N MET A 1 6.30 4.41 -2.07
CA MET A 1 7.05 3.85 -3.23
C MET A 1 7.81 4.91 -4.01
N PHE A 2 7.15 5.87 -4.67
CA PHE A 2 7.85 6.90 -5.47
C PHE A 2 8.95 7.65 -4.68
N GLU A 3 8.67 8.04 -3.43
CA GLU A 3 9.65 8.73 -2.58
C GLU A 3 10.90 7.87 -2.28
N ASN A 4 10.71 6.60 -1.92
CA ASN A 4 11.81 5.68 -1.62
C ASN A 4 12.69 5.42 -2.85
N LEU A 5 12.09 5.27 -4.04
CA LEU A 5 12.82 5.16 -5.29
C LEU A 5 13.55 6.46 -5.68
N SER A 6 13.03 7.63 -5.28
CA SER A 6 13.69 8.91 -5.53
C SER A 6 15.06 9.00 -4.85
N GLY A 7 15.28 8.26 -3.75
CA GLY A 7 16.58 8.13 -3.09
C GLY A 7 17.61 7.28 -3.86
N SER A 8 17.23 6.62 -4.95
CA SER A 8 18.12 5.81 -5.82
C SER A 8 18.10 6.30 -7.26
N ARG A 9 17.89 7.62 -7.45
CA ARG A 9 17.78 8.28 -8.77
C ARG A 9 18.99 8.07 -9.68
N ASP A 10 20.16 7.89 -9.09
CA ASP A 10 21.44 7.68 -9.77
C ASP A 10 21.49 6.38 -10.59
N ILE A 11 20.79 5.33 -10.15
CA ILE A 11 20.74 4.03 -10.82
C ILE A 11 19.41 3.81 -11.56
N LEU A 12 18.50 4.77 -11.53
CA LEU A 12 17.15 4.67 -12.12
C LEU A 12 17.01 5.66 -13.29
N PRO A 13 17.43 5.28 -14.51
CA PRO A 13 17.36 6.16 -15.68
C PRO A 13 15.96 6.70 -15.98
N HIS A 14 14.91 5.92 -15.67
CA HIS A 14 13.52 6.36 -15.68
C HIS A 14 12.76 5.67 -14.55
N PHE A 15 11.98 6.42 -13.77
CA PHE A 15 11.04 5.85 -12.80
C PHE A 15 9.89 6.84 -12.52
N GLY A 16 8.75 6.31 -12.11
CA GLY A 16 7.55 7.09 -11.80
C GLY A 16 6.49 6.25 -11.10
N GLY A 17 5.44 6.90 -10.58
CA GLY A 17 4.31 6.20 -9.97
C GLY A 17 3.62 6.97 -8.86
N HIS A 18 2.85 6.23 -8.07
CA HIS A 18 2.04 6.68 -6.94
C HIS A 18 2.67 6.24 -5.60
N PRO A 19 2.14 6.72 -4.46
CA PRO A 19 2.63 6.31 -3.15
C PRO A 19 2.69 4.78 -2.95
N MET A 20 1.71 4.04 -3.50
CA MET A 20 1.57 2.59 -3.33
C MET A 20 2.15 1.75 -4.47
N ALA A 21 2.47 2.34 -5.63
CA ALA A 21 2.91 1.60 -6.81
C ALA A 21 3.88 2.44 -7.64
N ALA A 22 4.93 1.83 -8.18
CA ALA A 22 5.86 2.52 -9.07
C ALA A 22 6.37 1.61 -10.17
N GLY A 23 6.67 2.21 -11.33
CA GLY A 23 7.35 1.58 -12.45
C GLY A 23 8.72 2.21 -12.64
N MET A 24 9.68 1.41 -13.10
CA MET A 24 11.06 1.86 -13.31
C MET A 24 11.74 1.10 -14.45
N THR A 25 12.73 1.75 -15.05
CA THR A 25 13.73 1.14 -15.93
C THR A 25 15.05 1.12 -15.18
N LEU A 26 15.71 -0.03 -15.15
CA LEU A 26 16.92 -0.30 -14.39
C LEU A 26 17.81 -1.24 -15.19
N SER A 27 19.14 -1.07 -15.08
CA SER A 27 20.07 -2.04 -15.65
C SER A 27 20.14 -3.32 -14.81
N MET A 28 20.31 -4.47 -15.46
CA MET A 28 20.41 -5.75 -14.75
C MET A 28 21.55 -5.80 -13.73
N HIS A 29 22.64 -5.04 -13.94
CA HIS A 29 23.76 -4.98 -13.00
C HIS A 29 23.45 -4.19 -11.71
N ASP A 30 22.44 -3.32 -11.74
CA ASP A 30 22.08 -2.45 -10.61
C ASP A 30 20.97 -3.04 -9.73
N VAL A 31 20.45 -4.22 -10.07
CA VAL A 31 19.33 -4.87 -9.35
C VAL A 31 19.67 -5.16 -7.89
N ASP A 32 20.87 -5.71 -7.64
CA ASP A 32 21.30 -6.05 -6.28
C ASP A 32 21.62 -4.81 -5.45
N GLU A 33 22.12 -3.75 -6.09
CA GLU A 33 22.34 -2.46 -5.46
C GLU A 33 21.01 -1.83 -5.04
N LEU A 34 20.03 -1.77 -5.95
CA LEU A 34 18.70 -1.26 -5.64
C LEU A 34 18.04 -2.04 -4.50
N ARG A 35 18.12 -3.38 -4.53
CA ARG A 35 17.62 -4.25 -3.45
C ARG A 35 18.21 -3.85 -2.10
N SER A 36 19.53 -3.71 -2.03
CA SER A 36 20.24 -3.38 -0.80
C SER A 36 19.84 -2.01 -0.26
N ARG A 37 19.69 -1.02 -1.15
CA ARG A 37 19.22 0.34 -0.78
C ARG A 37 17.80 0.33 -0.24
N LEU A 38 16.88 -0.37 -0.90
CA LEU A 38 15.48 -0.46 -0.46
C LEU A 38 15.34 -1.21 0.86
N ILE A 39 16.08 -2.30 1.07
CA ILE A 39 16.08 -3.03 2.36
C ILE A 39 16.59 -2.13 3.49
N ARG A 40 17.67 -1.38 3.24
CA ARG A 40 18.20 -0.44 4.24
C ARG A 40 17.18 0.65 4.59
N GLN A 41 16.57 1.29 3.59
CA GLN A 41 15.53 2.29 3.81
C GLN A 41 14.35 1.71 4.60
N ALA A 42 13.90 0.50 4.24
CA ALA A 42 12.81 -0.19 4.93
C ALA A 42 13.14 -0.45 6.41
N ASN A 43 14.37 -0.87 6.72
CA ASN A 43 14.79 -1.08 8.11
C ASN A 43 14.86 0.24 8.92
N GLU A 44 15.06 1.38 8.26
CA GLU A 44 15.11 2.69 8.90
C GLU A 44 13.72 3.29 9.13
N CYS A 45 12.74 2.99 8.26
CA CYS A 45 11.43 3.65 8.28
C CYS A 45 10.26 2.76 8.76
N LEU A 46 10.34 1.44 8.59
CA LEU A 46 9.25 0.54 8.98
C LEU A 46 9.31 0.22 10.47
N LYS A 47 8.15 0.31 11.12
CA LYS A 47 7.92 -0.08 12.50
C LYS A 47 7.30 -1.49 12.54
N PRO A 48 7.43 -2.21 13.66
CA PRO A 48 6.76 -3.52 13.84
C PRO A 48 5.25 -3.49 13.54
N GLU A 49 4.58 -2.37 13.80
CA GLU A 49 3.16 -2.15 13.55
C GLU A 49 2.79 -2.15 12.05
N ASP A 50 3.70 -1.71 11.17
CA ASP A 50 3.46 -1.64 9.72
C ASP A 50 3.38 -3.04 9.08
N TYR A 51 3.83 -4.09 9.79
CA TYR A 51 3.73 -5.48 9.38
C TYR A 51 2.41 -6.14 9.81
N LEU A 52 1.58 -5.44 10.59
CA LEU A 52 0.32 -5.97 11.06
C LEU A 52 -0.83 -5.60 10.11
N PRO A 53 -1.73 -6.53 9.80
CA PRO A 53 -2.91 -6.21 9.02
C PRO A 53 -3.80 -5.23 9.80
N VAL A 54 -4.12 -4.10 9.19
CA VAL A 54 -5.01 -3.10 9.76
C VAL A 54 -6.45 -3.53 9.51
N THR A 55 -7.23 -3.70 10.58
CA THR A 55 -8.68 -3.89 10.49
C THR A 55 -9.36 -2.57 10.82
N THR A 56 -9.85 -1.87 9.80
CA THR A 56 -10.65 -0.66 9.98
C THR A 56 -12.08 -1.06 10.31
N ILE A 57 -12.62 -0.54 11.40
CA ILE A 57 -14.01 -0.72 11.79
C ILE A 57 -14.74 0.57 11.45
N ASP A 58 -15.57 0.55 10.41
CA ASP A 58 -16.32 1.74 9.97
C ASP A 58 -17.41 2.13 10.98
N LEU A 59 -18.05 1.13 11.58
CA LEU A 59 -19.10 1.34 12.59
C LEU A 59 -19.25 0.12 13.51
N THR A 60 -19.91 0.35 14.64
CA THR A 60 -20.40 -0.72 15.52
C THR A 60 -21.92 -0.74 15.45
N ALA A 61 -22.52 -1.93 15.38
CA ALA A 61 -23.96 -2.11 15.28
C ALA A 61 -24.48 -2.96 16.44
N ARG A 62 -25.68 -2.64 16.91
CA ARG A 62 -26.43 -3.44 17.88
C ARG A 62 -27.22 -4.52 17.15
N LEU A 63 -27.53 -5.61 17.87
CA LEU A 63 -28.22 -6.77 17.27
C LEU A 63 -29.58 -6.41 16.65
N ASN A 64 -30.29 -5.43 17.22
CA ASN A 64 -31.58 -4.97 16.70
C ASN A 64 -31.49 -4.11 15.43
N GLU A 65 -30.28 -3.67 15.05
CA GLU A 65 -30.01 -2.94 13.81
C GLU A 65 -29.65 -3.91 12.66
N ILE A 66 -29.53 -5.21 12.96
CA ILE A 66 -29.19 -6.26 12.00
C ILE A 66 -30.50 -6.91 11.54
N SER A 67 -30.99 -6.50 10.37
CA SER A 67 -32.21 -7.04 9.76
C SER A 67 -32.03 -7.24 8.25
N LEU A 68 -32.93 -8.01 7.63
CA LEU A 68 -32.92 -8.23 6.18
C LEU A 68 -33.10 -6.90 5.41
N GLU A 69 -33.97 -6.03 5.92
CA GLU A 69 -34.19 -4.68 5.37
C GLU A 69 -32.90 -3.84 5.38
N THR A 70 -32.12 -3.91 6.46
CA THR A 70 -30.83 -3.24 6.57
C THR A 70 -29.83 -3.76 5.53
N VAL A 71 -29.83 -5.07 5.26
CA VAL A 71 -28.96 -5.71 4.25
C VAL A 71 -29.35 -5.26 2.83
N GLU A 72 -30.66 -5.18 2.53
CA GLU A 72 -31.15 -4.69 1.25
C GLU A 72 -30.79 -3.21 1.03
N LEU A 73 -30.92 -2.38 2.08
CA LEU A 73 -30.52 -0.97 2.01
C LEU A 73 -29.02 -0.82 1.75
N LEU A 74 -28.16 -1.58 2.43
CA LEU A 74 -26.71 -1.56 2.18
C LEU A 74 -26.36 -1.99 0.75
N SER A 75 -27.13 -2.91 0.17
CA SER A 75 -26.94 -3.36 -1.21
C SER A 75 -27.19 -2.26 -2.24
N THR A 76 -27.96 -1.21 -1.88
CA THR A 76 -28.17 -0.04 -2.75
C THR A 76 -26.93 0.85 -2.90
N LEU A 77 -25.92 0.70 -2.03
CA LEU A 77 -24.64 1.40 -2.13
C LEU A 77 -23.70 0.81 -3.20
N SER A 78 -24.11 -0.28 -3.85
CA SER A 78 -23.38 -0.86 -4.96
C SER A 78 -23.28 0.09 -6.18
N PRO A 79 -22.27 -0.07 -7.05
CA PRO A 79 -21.20 -1.06 -7.00
C PRO A 79 -20.15 -0.74 -5.94
N PHE A 80 -19.64 -1.79 -5.29
CA PHE A 80 -18.52 -1.68 -4.35
C PHE A 80 -17.20 -1.78 -5.12
N GLY A 81 -16.17 -1.08 -4.64
CA GLY A 81 -14.84 -1.06 -5.25
C GLY A 81 -13.88 -0.12 -4.55
#